data_AF-A0A7L6B097-F1
#
_entry.id   AF-A0A7L6B097-F1
#
_cell.length_a   1.000
_cell.length_b   1.000
_cell.length_c   1.000
_cell.angle_alpha   90.00
_cell.angle_beta   90.00
_cell.angle_gamma   90.00
#
_symmetry.space_group_name_H-M   'P 1'
#
loop_
_entity.id
_entity.type
_entity.pdbx_description
1 polymer ?
#
loop_
_entity_poly.entity_id
_entity_poly.type
_entity_poly.pdbx_seq_one_letter_code
_entity_poly.pdbx_strand_id
1 'polypeptide(L)'
;MTVVAVIVTALLTVAGGLTLVRIIRGPSILDRAVATDVLLAVAVAAIATEAAYSRDATALPVLVVLAIVGFVGSVSVARFAARRDPK
;
A
#
# COMPACT_ATOMS: atom_id res chain seq x y z
N MET A 1 -8.07 -2.20 23.73
CA MET A 1 -7.90 -2.55 22.30
C MET A 1 -8.61 -1.57 21.38
N THR A 2 -9.84 -1.15 21.66
CA THR A 2 -10.59 -0.18 20.83
C THR A 2 -9.88 1.15 20.62
N VAL A 3 -9.30 1.76 21.65
CA VAL A 3 -8.54 3.02 21.51
C VAL A 3 -7.36 2.86 20.54
N VAL A 4 -6.62 1.76 20.65
CA VAL A 4 -5.49 1.46 19.75
C VAL A 4 -5.98 1.27 18.31
N ALA A 5 -7.06 0.51 18.11
CA ALA A 5 -7.66 0.30 16.79
C ALA A 5 -8.10 1.61 16.15
N VAL A 6 -8.76 2.51 16.91
CA VAL A 6 -9.17 3.82 16.41
C VAL A 6 -7.97 4.67 15.99
N ILE A 7 -6.91 4.72 16.82
CA ILE A 7 -5.70 5.48 16.51
C ILE A 7 -5.02 4.92 15.24
N VAL A 8 -4.85 3.61 15.14
CA VAL A 8 -4.22 2.97 13.97
C VAL A 8 -5.03 3.22 12.71
N THR A 9 -6.36 3.02 12.74
CA THR A 9 -7.22 3.27 11.59
C THR A 9 -7.22 4.74 11.17
N ALA A 10 -7.18 5.68 12.12
CA ALA A 10 -7.05 7.11 11.80
C ALA A 10 -5.71 7.42 11.10
N LEU A 11 -4.60 6.90 11.63
CA LEU A 11 -3.27 7.07 11.03
C LEU A 11 -3.19 6.45 9.62
N LEU A 12 -3.74 5.25 9.42
CA LEU A 12 -3.80 4.60 8.12
C LEU A 12 -4.66 5.37 7.12
N THR A 13 -5.76 5.96 7.58
CA THR A 13 -6.61 6.83 6.74
C THR A 13 -5.83 8.06 6.28
N VAL A 14 -5.11 8.71 7.19
CA VAL A 14 -4.25 9.86 6.85
C VAL A 14 -3.13 9.44 5.89
N ALA A 15 -2.46 8.31 6.14
CA ALA A 15 -1.44 7.77 5.24
C ALA A 15 -2.00 7.47 3.84
N GLY A 16 -3.19 6.87 3.75
CA GLY A 16 -3.89 6.63 2.49
C GLY A 16 -4.18 7.94 1.74
N GLY A 17 -4.65 8.97 2.45
CA GLY A 17 -4.85 10.30 1.85
C GLY A 17 -3.56 10.91 1.32
N LEU A 18 -2.47 10.86 2.10
CA LEU A 18 -1.16 11.41 1.70
C LEU A 18 -0.56 10.67 0.49
N THR A 19 -0.67 9.35 0.46
CA THR A 19 -0.19 8.53 -0.66
C THR A 19 -0.99 8.80 -1.93
N LEU A 20 -2.32 8.93 -1.85
CA LEU A 20 -3.15 9.35 -2.99
C LEU A 20 -2.73 10.71 -3.55
N VAL A 21 -2.49 11.70 -2.67
CA VAL A 21 -1.97 13.01 -3.10
C VAL A 21 -0.63 12.86 -3.83
N ARG A 22 0.26 11.98 -3.36
CA ARG A 22 1.57 11.72 -3.98
C ARG A 22 1.44 11.03 -5.34
N ILE A 23 0.49 10.10 -5.50
CA ILE A 23 0.20 9.43 -6.78
C ILE A 23 -0.26 10.46 -7.83
N ILE A 24 -1.15 11.39 -7.45
CA ILE A 24 -1.70 12.40 -8.38
C ILE A 24 -0.65 13.46 -8.73
N ARG A 25 0.07 14.00 -7.73
CA ARG A 25 1.03 15.10 -7.93
C ARG A 25 2.44 14.64 -8.34
N GLY A 26 2.68 13.33 -8.42
CA GLY A 26 4.02 12.80 -8.68
C GLY A 26 4.57 13.24 -10.05
N PRO A 27 5.81 13.79 -10.11
CA PRO A 27 6.42 14.26 -11.35
C PRO A 27 6.89 13.12 -12.26
N SER A 28 7.39 12.03 -11.68
CA SER A 28 7.92 10.87 -12.43
C SER A 28 6.96 9.68 -12.39
N ILE A 29 6.99 8.81 -13.40
CA ILE A 29 6.23 7.56 -13.41
C ILE A 29 6.69 6.64 -12.26
N LEU A 30 7.99 6.65 -11.95
CA LEU A 30 8.56 5.87 -10.87
C LEU A 30 8.03 6.32 -9.51
N ASP A 31 7.94 7.63 -9.28
CA ASP A 31 7.38 8.20 -8.05
C ASP A 31 5.93 7.77 -7.83
N ARG A 32 5.13 7.77 -8.90
CA ARG A 32 3.73 7.35 -8.85
C ARG A 32 3.64 5.85 -8.58
N ALA A 33 4.51 5.06 -9.18
CA ALA A 33 4.53 3.62 -8.97
C ALA A 33 4.93 3.25 -7.53
N VAL A 34 5.95 3.91 -6.97
CA VAL A 34 6.33 3.75 -5.55
C VAL A 34 5.18 4.19 -4.65
N ALA A 35 4.53 5.32 -4.93
CA ALA A 35 3.39 5.79 -4.14
C ALA A 35 2.20 4.80 -4.18
N THR A 36 1.97 4.14 -5.31
CA THR A 36 0.96 3.06 -5.43
C THR A 36 1.33 1.84 -4.60
N ASP A 37 2.62 1.45 -4.55
CA ASP A 37 3.09 0.34 -3.71
C ASP A 37 2.90 0.66 -2.22
N VAL A 38 3.19 1.89 -1.79
CA VAL A 38 2.92 2.34 -0.43
C VAL A 38 1.41 2.35 -0.13
N LEU A 39 0.56 2.78 -1.06
CA LEU A 39 -0.89 2.73 -0.89
C LEU A 39 -1.38 1.29 -0.70
N LEU A 40 -0.82 0.33 -1.45
CA LEU A 40 -1.12 -1.09 -1.27
C LEU A 40 -0.68 -1.59 0.11
N ALA A 41 0.50 -1.22 0.59
CA ALA A 41 0.96 -1.55 1.94
C ALA A 41 0.04 -0.98 3.04
N VAL A 42 -0.46 0.26 2.86
CA VAL A 42 -1.45 0.87 3.76
C VAL A 42 -2.76 0.08 3.75
N ALA A 43 -3.23 -0.37 2.59
CA ALA A 43 -4.44 -1.20 2.48
C ALA A 43 -4.26 -2.56 3.18
N VAL A 44 -3.11 -3.22 3.00
CA VAL A 44 -2.76 -4.46 3.70
C VAL A 44 -2.76 -4.24 5.22
N ALA A 45 -2.16 -3.15 5.70
CA ALA A 45 -2.15 -2.81 7.12
C ALA A 45 -3.56 -2.53 7.67
N ALA A 46 -4.44 -1.91 6.89
CA ALA A 46 -5.83 -1.65 7.29
C ALA A 46 -6.62 -2.96 7.44
N ILE A 47 -6.50 -3.87 6.46
CA ILE A 47 -7.15 -5.19 6.53
C ILE A 47 -6.60 -6.02 7.70
N ALA A 48 -5.28 -5.99 7.92
CA ALA A 48 -4.66 -6.68 9.05
C ALA A 48 -5.11 -6.11 10.40
N THR A 49 -5.26 -4.78 10.50
CA THR A 49 -5.79 -4.11 11.70
C THR A 49 -7.21 -4.57 11.97
N GLU A 50 -8.06 -4.68 10.94
CA GLU A 50 -9.44 -5.13 11.11
C GLU A 50 -9.53 -6.61 11.49
N ALA A 51 -8.73 -7.48 10.87
CA ALA A 51 -8.65 -8.89 11.28
C ALA A 51 -8.20 -9.03 12.75
N ALA A 52 -7.23 -8.22 13.18
CA ALA A 52 -6.77 -8.21 14.57
C ALA A 52 -7.84 -7.68 15.55
N TYR A 53 -8.63 -6.69 15.14
CA TYR A 53 -9.68 -6.11 15.98
C TYR A 53 -10.92 -7.01 16.10
N SER A 54 -11.40 -7.54 14.97
CA SER A 54 -12.56 -8.44 14.90
C SER A 54 -12.28 -9.84 15.44
N ARG A 55 -11.00 -10.21 15.56
CA ARG A 55 -10.52 -11.58 15.83
C ARG A 55 -10.99 -12.59 14.77
N ASP A 56 -11.26 -12.11 13.56
CA ASP A 56 -11.61 -12.93 12.42
C ASP A 56 -10.44 -13.02 11.44
N ALA A 57 -10.03 -14.25 11.12
CA ALA A 57 -8.91 -14.55 10.24
C ALA A 57 -9.32 -14.76 8.78
N THR A 58 -10.61 -14.64 8.43
CA THR A 58 -11.13 -14.81 7.07
C THR A 58 -10.44 -13.92 6.03
N ALA A 59 -9.96 -12.75 6.43
CA ALA A 59 -9.26 -11.81 5.56
C ALA A 59 -7.75 -12.08 5.41
N LEU A 60 -7.15 -12.99 6.19
CA LEU A 60 -5.70 -13.24 6.14
C LEU A 60 -5.20 -13.74 4.77
N PRO A 61 -5.91 -14.63 4.05
CA PRO A 61 -5.51 -15.03 2.70
C PRO A 61 -5.42 -13.85 1.72
N VAL A 62 -6.25 -12.81 1.90
CA VAL A 62 -6.19 -11.59 1.09
C VAL A 62 -4.85 -10.87 1.29
N LEU A 63 -4.34 -10.82 2.52
CA LEU A 63 -3.03 -10.22 2.81
C LEU A 63 -1.89 -10.90 2.04
N VAL A 64 -1.93 -12.24 1.95
CA VAL A 64 -0.92 -13.02 1.22
C VAL A 64 -0.97 -12.70 -0.27
N VAL A 65 -2.16 -12.65 -0.86
CA VAL A 65 -2.33 -12.30 -2.28
C VAL A 65 -1.85 -10.87 -2.54
N LEU A 66 -2.23 -9.91 -1.70
CA LEU A 66 -1.81 -8.52 -1.85
C LEU A 66 -0.29 -8.35 -1.69
N ALA A 67 0.35 -9.11 -0.80
CA ALA A 67 1.81 -9.09 -0.66
C ALA A 67 2.53 -9.57 -1.93
N ILE A 68 2.02 -10.63 -2.57
CA ILE A 68 2.54 -11.11 -3.86
C ILE A 68 2.32 -10.06 -4.94
N VAL A 69 1.12 -9.48 -5.02
CA VAL A 69 0.77 -8.45 -6.02
C VAL A 69 1.67 -7.22 -5.88
N GLY A 70 1.89 -6.73 -4.67
CA GLY A 70 2.77 -5.58 -4.41
C GLY A 70 4.20 -5.84 -4.81
N PHE A 71 4.74 -6.98 -4.38
CA PHE A 71 6.09 -7.40 -4.74
C PHE A 71 6.27 -7.51 -6.26
N VAL A 72 5.37 -8.21 -6.95
CA VAL A 72 5.42 -8.38 -8.41
C VAL A 72 5.25 -7.04 -9.13
N GLY A 73 4.36 -6.18 -8.65
CA GLY A 73 4.15 -4.84 -9.17
C GLY A 73 5.42 -3.98 -9.10
N SER A 74 6.04 -3.91 -7.92
CA SER A 74 7.28 -3.17 -7.69
C SER A 74 8.45 -3.69 -8.53
N VAL A 75 8.64 -5.01 -8.63
CA VAL A 75 9.69 -5.61 -9.50
C VAL A 75 9.44 -5.31 -10.97
N SER A 76 8.18 -5.37 -11.43
CA SER A 76 7.81 -5.05 -12.81
C SER A 76 8.13 -3.59 -13.13
N VAL A 77 7.74 -2.66 -12.25
CA VAL A 77 8.05 -1.23 -12.40
C VAL A 77 9.55 -1.01 -12.46
N ALA A 78 10.34 -1.59 -11.55
CA ALA A 78 11.79 -1.44 -11.54
C ALA A 78 12.44 -1.92 -12.86
N ARG A 79 11.98 -3.07 -13.37
CA ARG A 79 12.50 -3.64 -14.62
C ARG A 79 12.22 -2.78 -15.85
N PHE A 80 11.05 -2.15 -15.93
CA PHE A 80 10.67 -1.35 -17.10
C PHE A 80 11.04 0.12 -16.97
N ALA A 81 11.12 0.67 -15.75
CA ALA A 81 11.59 2.02 -15.50
C ALA A 81 13.08 2.17 -15.87
N ALA A 82 13.91 1.19 -15.56
CA ALA A 82 15.33 1.16 -15.93
C ALA A 82 15.58 1.12 -17.46
N ARG A 83 14.56 0.80 -18.28
CA ARG A 83 14.67 0.79 -19.75
C ARG A 83 14.35 2.15 -20.39
N ARG A 84 13.96 3.15 -19.59
CA ARG A 84 13.70 4.52 -20.04
C ARG A 84 14.79 5.48 -19.57
N ASP A 85 16.05 5.15 -19.88
CA ASP A 85 17.12 6.14 -19.98
C ASP A 85 17.26 6.60 -21.44
N PRO A 86 16.51 7.62 -21.90
CA PRO A 86 16.89 8.38 -23.07
C PRO A 86 17.78 9.55 -22.62
N LYS A 87 19.09 9.35 -22.79
CA LYS A 87 20.19 10.33 -22.80
C LYS A 87 20.54 11.05 -21.50
#